data_AF-A0A968MH90-F1
#
_entry.id   AF-A0A968MH90-F1
#
_cell.length_a   1.000
_cell.length_b   1.000
_cell.length_c   1.000
_cell.angle_alpha   90.00
_cell.angle_beta   90.00
_cell.angle_gamma   90.00
#
_symmetry.space_group_name_H-M   'P 1'
#
loop_
_entity.id
_entity.type
_entity.pdbx_description
1 polymer ?
#
loop_
_entity_poly.entity_id
_entity_poly.type
_entity_poly.pdbx_seq_one_letter_code
_entity_poly.pdbx_strand_id
1 'polypeptide(L)'
;MSAIQTISFILVGNYILEIRGMEWRYFLILFTAACWANLIGLNISAGFNSIVTIYVLVPLILVPQLLFSGVVIDFHNMNNKIKTEKYVPIIGDVITSRWAYEALMVTQFKDNKFEKEFFDHETRISNALFIKSYIIPELRNISNECLSNIENKKDYDQTNRYFKVIRNELRKLGKYTGENPSKIFPKLKLEEYSQSVNDEIHGFLNRSEIFALNRYRKTSDEKDKQFEQLNKKIGGIDYFVDFKQKYFNKKIASIVLNEGEIFEYNISNDEIVRLKDPVFTYPDSKIGRAQYYAPVKKLGIFTIDTFWFNILRIWLAFGAVVLQGKCLFVPWAI
;
A
#
# COMPACT_ATOMS: atom_id res chain seq x y z
N MET A 1 21.91 10.19 -23.49
CA MET A 1 22.87 9.40 -22.67
C MET A 1 22.15 8.55 -21.62
N SER A 2 21.25 9.12 -20.80
CA SER A 2 20.59 8.38 -19.72
C SER A 2 19.80 7.16 -20.16
N ALA A 3 19.08 7.19 -21.29
CA ALA A 3 18.38 6.00 -21.78
C ALA A 3 19.32 4.82 -22.05
N ILE A 4 20.47 5.06 -22.70
CA ILE A 4 21.47 4.03 -23.01
C ILE A 4 22.10 3.50 -21.72
N GLN A 5 22.44 4.38 -20.78
CA GLN A 5 22.98 4.00 -19.48
C GLN A 5 21.98 3.15 -18.68
N THR A 6 20.71 3.54 -18.64
CA THR A 6 19.65 2.79 -17.97
C THR A 6 19.44 1.42 -18.61
N ILE A 7 19.39 1.33 -19.94
CA ILE A 7 19.28 0.03 -20.63
C ILE A 7 20.48 -0.86 -20.30
N SER A 8 21.70 -0.31 -20.38
CA SER A 8 22.93 -1.06 -20.08
C SER A 8 22.93 -1.58 -18.63
N PHE A 9 22.56 -0.73 -17.68
CA PHE A 9 22.43 -1.09 -16.27
C PHE A 9 21.41 -2.20 -16.05
N ILE A 10 20.25 -2.12 -16.69
CA ILE A 10 19.18 -3.13 -16.55
C ILE A 10 19.61 -4.45 -17.16
N LEU A 11 20.22 -4.45 -18.34
CA LEU A 11 20.66 -5.69 -18.99
C LEU A 11 21.68 -6.43 -18.13
N VAL A 12 22.70 -5.73 -17.62
CA VAL A 12 23.71 -6.32 -16.75
C VAL A 12 23.12 -6.71 -15.38
N GLY A 13 22.33 -5.82 -14.76
CA GLY A 13 21.73 -6.05 -13.46
C GLY A 13 20.73 -7.21 -13.45
N ASN A 14 19.82 -7.25 -14.42
CA ASN A 14 18.84 -8.34 -14.53
C ASN A 14 19.50 -9.66 -14.90
N TYR A 15 20.60 -9.64 -15.65
CA TYR A 15 21.38 -10.85 -15.94
C TYR A 15 22.02 -11.41 -14.66
N ILE A 16 22.68 -10.58 -13.86
CA ILE A 16 23.34 -11.00 -12.61
C ILE A 16 22.31 -11.42 -11.54
N LEU A 17 21.21 -10.67 -11.39
CA LEU A 17 20.17 -10.93 -10.40
C LEU A 17 19.11 -11.93 -10.87
N GLU A 18 19.27 -12.46 -12.09
CA GLU A 18 18.32 -13.36 -12.77
C GLU A 18 16.86 -12.87 -12.78
N ILE A 19 16.64 -11.57 -12.95
CA ILE A 19 15.31 -10.97 -13.03
C ILE A 19 14.77 -11.16 -14.46
N ARG A 20 13.70 -11.95 -14.63
CA ARG A 20 13.19 -12.36 -15.95
C ARG A 20 11.90 -11.67 -16.34
N GLY A 21 11.85 -11.07 -17.54
CA GLY A 21 10.62 -10.57 -18.16
C GLY A 21 10.10 -9.24 -17.60
N MET A 22 10.96 -8.50 -16.91
CA MET A 22 10.65 -7.21 -16.26
C MET A 22 11.46 -6.05 -16.85
N GLU A 23 12.23 -6.29 -17.91
CA GLU A 23 13.22 -5.38 -18.48
C GLU A 23 12.58 -4.04 -18.88
N TRP A 24 11.44 -4.09 -19.58
CA TRP A 24 10.74 -2.88 -20.02
C TRP A 24 10.14 -2.08 -18.86
N ARG A 25 9.59 -2.76 -17.85
CA ARG A 25 9.02 -2.11 -16.65
C ARG A 25 10.11 -1.43 -15.84
N TYR A 26 11.24 -2.10 -15.64
CA TYR A 26 12.42 -1.53 -14.99
C TYR A 26 12.96 -0.35 -15.77
N PHE A 27 13.03 -0.45 -17.10
CA PHE A 27 13.49 0.62 -17.96
C PHE A 27 12.65 1.87 -17.78
N LEU A 28 11.33 1.77 -17.89
CA LEU A 28 10.46 2.94 -17.75
C LEU A 28 10.58 3.60 -16.37
N ILE A 29 10.66 2.82 -15.29
CA ILE A 29 10.78 3.38 -13.93
C ILE A 29 12.15 4.04 -13.73
N LEU A 30 13.24 3.33 -14.02
CA LEU A 30 14.60 3.83 -13.82
C LEU A 30 14.93 4.99 -14.76
N PHE A 31 14.43 4.96 -16.00
CA PHE A 31 14.59 6.07 -16.93
C PHE A 31 13.83 7.31 -16.45
N THR A 32 12.59 7.14 -15.96
CA THR A 32 11.82 8.24 -15.37
C THR A 32 12.54 8.86 -14.17
N ALA A 33 13.11 8.02 -13.29
CA ALA A 33 13.93 8.50 -12.17
C ALA A 33 15.20 9.22 -12.63
N ALA A 34 15.87 8.71 -13.67
CA ALA A 34 17.06 9.35 -14.25
C ALA A 34 16.74 10.72 -14.87
N CYS A 35 15.61 10.86 -15.58
CA CYS A 35 15.15 12.15 -16.10
C CYS A 35 14.93 13.17 -14.99
N TRP A 36 14.30 12.77 -13.89
CA TRP A 36 14.14 13.61 -12.71
C TRP A 36 15.49 13.99 -12.07
N ALA A 37 16.41 13.03 -11.93
CA ALA A 37 17.72 13.29 -11.36
C ALA A 37 18.55 14.28 -12.22
N ASN A 38 18.49 14.12 -13.55
CA ASN A 38 19.11 15.06 -14.48
C ASN A 38 18.54 16.48 -14.34
N LEU A 39 17.22 16.60 -14.17
CA LEU A 39 16.58 17.90 -13.97
C LEU A 39 17.05 18.56 -12.68
N ILE A 40 17.12 17.81 -11.57
CA ILE A 40 17.67 18.33 -10.30
C ILE A 40 19.13 18.75 -10.50
N GLY A 41 19.95 17.91 -11.12
CA GLY A 41 21.36 18.21 -11.39
C GLY A 41 21.55 19.48 -12.22
N LEU A 42 20.73 19.66 -13.26
CA LEU A 42 20.73 20.86 -14.09
C LEU A 42 20.35 22.11 -13.27
N ASN A 43 19.30 22.04 -12.46
CA ASN A 43 18.88 23.16 -11.61
C ASN A 43 19.95 23.54 -10.58
N ILE A 44 20.64 22.56 -9.98
CA ILE A 44 21.76 22.83 -9.06
C ILE A 44 22.92 23.49 -9.82
N SER A 45 23.29 22.94 -10.98
CA SER A 45 24.39 23.49 -11.78
C SER A 45 24.12 24.89 -12.31
N ALA A 46 22.86 25.23 -12.59
CA ALA A 46 22.46 26.56 -13.04
C ALA A 46 22.29 27.56 -11.87
N GLY A 47 21.90 27.08 -10.69
CA GLY A 47 21.64 27.92 -9.52
C GLY A 47 22.89 28.28 -8.70
N PHE A 48 23.99 27.56 -8.83
CA PHE A 48 25.18 27.73 -8.02
C PHE A 48 26.47 27.81 -8.86
N ASN A 49 27.26 28.85 -8.64
CA ASN A 49 28.51 29.09 -9.37
C ASN A 49 29.75 28.44 -8.73
N SER A 50 29.62 27.88 -7.52
CA SER A 50 30.74 27.27 -6.78
C SER A 50 30.64 25.75 -6.77
N ILE A 51 31.69 25.09 -7.28
CA ILE A 51 31.83 23.64 -7.27
C ILE A 51 31.77 23.10 -5.83
N VAL A 52 32.35 23.83 -4.86
CA VAL A 52 32.33 23.45 -3.44
C VAL A 52 30.89 23.40 -2.91
N THR A 53 30.05 24.39 -3.27
CA THR A 53 28.64 24.42 -2.87
C THR A 53 27.87 23.24 -3.46
N ILE A 54 28.11 22.89 -4.72
CA ILE A 54 27.47 21.75 -5.38
C ILE A 54 27.82 20.44 -4.64
N TYR A 55 29.09 20.24 -4.27
CA TYR A 55 29.53 19.04 -3.55
C TYR A 55 28.92 18.89 -2.16
N VAL A 56 28.59 19.98 -1.47
CA VAL A 56 27.88 19.93 -0.19
C VAL A 56 26.38 19.66 -0.38
N LEU A 57 25.77 20.26 -1.40
CA LEU A 57 24.33 20.15 -1.65
C LEU A 57 23.90 18.78 -2.16
N VAL A 58 24.71 18.12 -3.00
CA VAL A 58 24.35 16.83 -3.58
C VAL A 58 24.06 15.78 -2.50
N PRO A 59 24.95 15.54 -1.50
CA PRO A 59 24.64 14.64 -0.38
C PRO A 59 23.45 15.11 0.45
N LEU A 60 23.31 16.42 0.71
CA LEU A 60 22.22 16.99 1.50
C LEU A 60 20.85 16.72 0.85
N ILE A 61 20.78 16.62 -0.47
CA ILE A 61 19.57 16.27 -1.21
C ILE A 61 19.38 14.75 -1.28
N LEU A 62 20.45 13.99 -1.50
CA LEU A 62 20.39 12.54 -1.66
C LEU A 62 20.06 11.80 -0.35
N VAL A 63 20.60 12.23 0.80
CA VAL A 63 20.35 11.56 2.09
C VAL A 63 18.85 11.56 2.45
N PRO A 64 18.12 12.69 2.42
CA PRO A 64 16.67 12.68 2.62
C PRO A 64 15.92 11.82 1.60
N GLN A 65 16.36 11.82 0.33
CA GLN A 65 15.74 10.97 -0.70
C GLN A 65 15.88 9.48 -0.35
N LEU A 66 17.00 9.05 0.21
CA LEU A 66 17.19 7.65 0.64
C LEU A 66 16.41 7.35 1.93
N LEU A 67 16.46 8.23 2.93
CA LEU A 67 15.80 8.01 4.23
C LEU A 67 14.28 7.97 4.10
N PHE A 68 13.69 8.87 3.33
CA PHE A 68 12.23 8.98 3.16
C PHE A 68 11.71 8.23 1.92
N SER A 69 12.54 7.35 1.35
CA SER A 69 12.10 6.45 0.27
C SER A 69 11.26 5.28 0.76
N GLY A 70 11.26 4.98 2.06
CA GLY A 70 10.65 3.76 2.63
C GLY A 70 11.53 2.51 2.52
N VAL A 71 12.78 2.65 2.03
CA VAL A 71 13.76 1.54 1.93
C VAL A 71 14.58 1.40 3.20
N VAL A 72 15.15 2.51 3.68
CA VAL A 72 16.07 2.53 4.83
C VAL A 72 15.31 2.63 6.14
N ILE A 73 14.25 3.43 6.16
CA ILE A 73 13.38 3.63 7.32
C ILE A 73 11.98 3.22 6.90
N ASP A 74 11.42 2.23 7.61
CA ASP A 74 10.01 1.90 7.46
C ASP A 74 9.14 3.07 7.94
N PHE A 75 8.16 3.47 7.13
CA PHE A 75 7.21 4.49 7.49
C PHE A 75 6.42 4.14 8.76
N HIS A 76 6.24 2.85 9.07
CA HIS A 76 5.59 2.39 10.29
C HIS A 76 6.45 2.56 11.55
N ASN A 77 7.77 2.72 11.40
CA ASN A 77 8.72 2.92 12.50
C ASN A 77 9.15 4.39 12.66
N MET A 78 8.52 5.31 11.92
CA MET A 78 8.77 6.75 12.06
C MET A 78 8.13 7.32 13.34
N ASN A 79 8.67 8.44 13.80
CA ASN A 79 8.11 9.18 14.94
C ASN A 79 6.62 9.53 14.69
N ASN A 80 5.78 9.37 15.72
CA ASN A 80 4.33 9.63 15.71
C ASN A 80 3.91 11.00 15.14
N LYS A 81 4.80 12.01 15.14
CA LYS A 81 4.52 13.31 14.51
C LYS A 81 4.52 13.30 12.98
N ILE A 82 5.18 12.32 12.37
CA ILE A 82 5.36 12.18 10.91
C ILE A 82 4.65 10.93 10.39
N LYS A 83 4.59 9.88 11.22
CA LYS A 83 3.96 8.60 10.91
C LYS A 83 2.47 8.78 10.62
N THR A 84 2.00 8.09 9.59
CA THR A 84 0.59 7.88 9.31
C THR A 84 0.37 6.39 9.13
N GLU A 85 -0.53 5.78 9.91
CA GLU A 85 -0.76 4.33 9.84
C GLU A 85 -1.38 3.90 8.51
N LYS A 86 -2.28 4.75 7.97
CA LYS A 86 -3.11 4.40 6.80
C LYS A 86 -2.49 4.76 5.45
N TYR A 87 -1.66 5.79 5.40
CA TYR A 87 -1.15 6.35 4.15
C TYR A 87 0.36 6.58 4.26
N VAL A 88 1.04 6.71 3.12
CA VAL A 88 2.42 7.21 3.11
C VAL A 88 2.47 8.62 3.72
N PRO A 89 3.45 8.92 4.61
CA PRO A 89 3.65 10.25 5.16
C PRO A 89 3.82 11.32 4.08
N ILE A 90 3.37 12.55 4.36
CA ILE A 90 3.44 13.67 3.40
C ILE A 90 4.89 13.92 2.94
N ILE A 91 5.88 13.78 3.83
CA ILE A 91 7.29 13.90 3.46
C ILE A 91 7.70 12.87 2.40
N GLY A 92 7.20 11.64 2.49
CA GLY A 92 7.38 10.60 1.46
C GLY A 92 6.60 10.88 0.17
N ASP A 93 5.52 11.67 0.23
CA ASP A 93 4.78 12.16 -0.96
C ASP A 93 5.55 13.18 -1.81
N VAL A 94 6.51 13.89 -1.22
CA VAL A 94 7.40 14.85 -1.90
C VAL A 94 8.60 14.16 -2.55
N ILE A 95 9.05 13.04 -2.00
CA ILE A 95 10.31 12.39 -2.35
C ILE A 95 10.11 11.45 -3.55
N THR A 96 10.77 11.76 -4.66
CA THR A 96 10.62 11.06 -5.95
C THR A 96 11.15 9.62 -5.89
N SER A 97 12.24 9.39 -5.16
CA SER A 97 12.79 8.04 -4.96
C SER A 97 11.77 7.08 -4.35
N ARG A 98 10.89 7.57 -3.47
CA ARG A 98 9.80 6.78 -2.88
C ARG A 98 8.83 6.29 -3.95
N TRP A 99 8.36 7.18 -4.83
CA TRP A 99 7.45 6.81 -5.92
C TRP A 99 8.10 5.78 -6.87
N ALA A 100 9.37 5.99 -7.22
CA ALA A 100 10.12 5.06 -8.09
C ALA A 100 10.33 3.70 -7.43
N TYR A 101 10.70 3.67 -6.15
CA TYR A 101 10.94 2.42 -5.42
C TYR A 101 9.65 1.63 -5.20
N GLU A 102 8.57 2.29 -4.78
CA GLU A 102 7.25 1.64 -4.66
C GLU A 102 6.79 1.06 -6.00
N ALA A 103 7.01 1.78 -7.10
CA ALA A 103 6.70 1.28 -8.44
C ALA A 103 7.50 0.01 -8.74
N LEU A 104 8.81 -0.02 -8.45
CA LEU A 104 9.66 -1.20 -8.66
C LEU A 104 9.18 -2.39 -7.81
N MET A 105 8.98 -2.20 -6.51
CA MET A 105 8.62 -3.28 -5.59
C MET A 105 7.27 -3.90 -5.91
N VAL A 106 6.24 -3.06 -6.08
CA VAL A 106 4.88 -3.54 -6.40
C VAL A 106 4.86 -4.21 -7.76
N THR A 107 5.54 -3.63 -8.75
CA THR A 107 5.59 -4.19 -10.11
C THR A 107 6.34 -5.53 -10.13
N GLN A 108 7.48 -5.62 -9.45
CA GLN A 108 8.25 -6.86 -9.36
C GLN A 108 7.48 -7.98 -8.67
N PHE A 109 6.74 -7.66 -7.61
CA PHE A 109 5.89 -8.62 -6.93
C PHE A 109 4.67 -9.00 -7.77
N LYS A 110 3.85 -8.03 -8.18
CA LYS A 110 2.54 -8.29 -8.80
C LYS A 110 2.63 -8.76 -10.25
N ASP A 111 3.54 -8.19 -11.03
CA ASP A 111 3.53 -8.33 -12.49
C ASP A 111 4.48 -9.40 -13.02
N ASN A 112 5.24 -10.07 -12.15
CA ASN A 112 6.05 -11.22 -12.58
C ASN A 112 5.14 -12.36 -13.07
N LYS A 113 5.67 -13.19 -13.96
CA LYS A 113 4.86 -14.22 -14.66
C LYS A 113 4.21 -15.23 -13.71
N PHE A 114 4.82 -15.51 -12.56
CA PHE A 114 4.26 -16.43 -11.58
C PHE A 114 3.13 -15.78 -10.79
N GLU A 115 3.41 -14.67 -10.13
CA GLU A 115 2.45 -14.03 -9.22
C GLU A 115 1.22 -13.54 -9.97
N LYS A 116 1.38 -13.06 -11.20
CA LYS A 116 0.27 -12.58 -12.03
C LYS A 116 -0.86 -13.61 -12.21
N GLU A 117 -0.55 -14.91 -12.19
CA GLU A 117 -1.53 -15.99 -12.31
C GLU A 117 -2.41 -16.13 -11.05
N PHE A 118 -1.88 -15.74 -9.89
CA PHE A 118 -2.52 -15.97 -8.58
C PHE A 118 -2.87 -14.67 -7.83
N PHE A 119 -2.36 -13.52 -8.27
CA PHE A 119 -2.42 -12.26 -7.53
C PHE A 119 -3.84 -11.86 -7.11
N ASP A 120 -4.82 -11.97 -8.03
CA ASP A 120 -6.22 -11.64 -7.70
C ASP A 120 -6.83 -12.61 -6.68
N HIS A 121 -6.52 -13.90 -6.79
CA HIS A 121 -6.97 -14.92 -5.84
C HIS A 121 -6.36 -14.68 -4.46
N GLU A 122 -5.04 -14.49 -4.38
CA GLU A 122 -4.31 -14.20 -3.14
C GLU A 122 -4.80 -12.89 -2.51
N THR A 123 -5.05 -11.86 -3.31
CA THR A 123 -5.66 -10.60 -2.86
C THR A 123 -7.01 -10.83 -2.19
N ARG A 124 -7.90 -11.58 -2.83
CA ARG A 124 -9.24 -11.88 -2.29
C ARG A 124 -9.18 -12.76 -1.04
N ILE A 125 -8.30 -13.76 -1.02
CA ILE A 125 -8.04 -14.64 0.13
C ILE A 125 -7.53 -13.82 1.31
N SER A 126 -6.49 -13.02 1.08
CA SER A 126 -5.84 -12.18 2.08
C SER A 126 -6.83 -11.20 2.72
N ASN A 127 -7.68 -10.54 1.92
CA ASN A 127 -8.73 -9.66 2.45
C ASN A 127 -9.80 -10.40 3.27
N ALA A 128 -10.27 -11.57 2.81
CA ALA A 128 -11.27 -12.35 3.53
C ALA A 128 -10.73 -12.89 4.86
N LEU A 129 -9.49 -13.39 4.86
CA LEU A 129 -8.81 -13.86 6.06
C LEU A 129 -8.53 -12.72 7.03
N PHE A 130 -8.15 -11.53 6.54
CA PHE A 130 -7.91 -10.39 7.40
C PHE A 130 -9.18 -9.96 8.16
N ILE A 131 -10.33 -9.94 7.48
CA ILE A 131 -11.62 -9.65 8.10
C ILE A 131 -11.95 -10.68 9.19
N LYS A 132 -11.82 -11.97 8.85
CA LYS A 132 -12.14 -13.08 9.76
C LYS A 132 -11.22 -13.12 10.99
N SER A 133 -9.91 -12.98 10.78
CA SER A 133 -8.91 -13.24 11.82
C SER A 133 -8.54 -12.02 12.65
N TYR A 134 -8.80 -10.80 12.17
CA TYR A 134 -8.41 -9.57 12.87
C TYR A 134 -9.58 -8.62 13.10
N ILE A 135 -10.28 -8.18 12.04
CA ILE A 135 -11.36 -7.19 12.17
C ILE A 135 -12.49 -7.68 13.08
N ILE A 136 -13.00 -8.88 12.83
CA ILE A 136 -14.14 -9.42 13.57
C ILE A 136 -13.80 -9.66 15.05
N PRO A 137 -12.71 -10.37 15.40
CA PRO A 137 -12.30 -10.53 16.80
C PRO A 137 -12.06 -9.21 17.52
N GLU A 138 -11.41 -8.24 16.87
CA GLU A 138 -11.16 -6.92 17.47
C GLU A 138 -12.46 -6.16 17.73
N LEU A 139 -13.40 -6.17 16.79
CA LEU A 139 -14.71 -5.53 17.00
C LEU A 139 -15.51 -6.19 18.12
N ARG A 140 -15.42 -7.52 18.27
CA ARG A 140 -16.03 -8.23 19.41
C ARG A 140 -15.40 -7.77 20.72
N ASN A 141 -14.07 -7.66 20.76
CA ASN A 141 -13.34 -7.20 21.93
C ASN A 141 -13.75 -5.77 22.31
N ILE A 142 -13.68 -4.83 21.36
CA ILE A 142 -14.08 -3.43 21.54
C ILE A 142 -15.54 -3.32 21.99
N SER A 143 -16.45 -4.10 21.38
CA SER A 143 -17.88 -4.12 21.72
C SER A 143 -18.12 -4.54 23.17
N ASN A 144 -17.38 -5.56 23.64
CA ASN A 144 -17.45 -6.08 25.00
C ASN A 144 -16.82 -5.11 26.02
N GLU A 145 -15.71 -4.47 25.63
CA GLU A 145 -15.06 -3.45 26.45
C GLU A 145 -15.98 -2.24 26.67
N CYS A 146 -16.68 -1.78 25.61
CA CYS A 146 -17.68 -0.72 25.73
C CYS A 146 -18.78 -1.07 26.72
N LEU A 147 -19.28 -2.31 26.67
CA LEU A 147 -20.32 -2.79 27.60
C LEU A 147 -19.80 -2.79 29.04
N SER A 148 -18.62 -3.38 29.27
CA SER A 148 -17.99 -3.44 30.59
C SER A 148 -17.72 -2.05 31.17
N ASN A 149 -17.27 -1.11 30.34
CA ASN A 149 -17.00 0.27 30.75
C ASN A 149 -18.28 1.01 31.18
N ILE A 150 -19.39 0.77 30.49
CA ILE A 150 -20.70 1.34 30.84
C ILE A 150 -21.23 0.75 32.15
N GLU A 151 -21.19 -0.58 32.31
CA GLU A 151 -21.64 -1.26 33.54
C GLU A 151 -20.84 -0.82 34.77
N ASN A 152 -19.54 -0.65 34.60
CA ASN A 152 -18.62 -0.22 35.66
C ASN A 152 -18.49 1.31 35.78
N LYS A 153 -19.21 2.08 34.96
CA LYS A 153 -19.20 3.55 34.95
C LYS A 153 -17.80 4.17 34.84
N LYS A 154 -16.96 3.63 33.96
CA LYS A 154 -15.56 4.06 33.74
C LYS A 154 -15.25 4.30 32.26
N ASP A 155 -14.15 4.98 31.99
CA ASP A 155 -13.53 5.11 30.67
C ASP A 155 -14.46 5.59 29.53
N TYR A 156 -15.41 6.49 29.84
CA TYR A 156 -16.41 6.98 28.87
C TYR A 156 -15.80 7.65 27.64
N ASP A 157 -14.67 8.34 27.79
CA ASP A 157 -13.97 8.96 26.66
C ASP A 157 -13.47 7.91 25.66
N GLN A 158 -12.94 6.78 26.18
CA GLN A 158 -12.49 5.66 25.36
C GLN A 158 -13.68 4.97 24.69
N THR A 159 -14.76 4.72 25.44
CA THR A 159 -16.00 4.15 24.92
C THR A 159 -16.59 4.99 23.77
N ASN A 160 -16.60 6.32 23.90
CA ASN A 160 -17.04 7.22 22.84
C ASN A 160 -16.16 7.15 21.58
N ARG A 161 -14.84 6.95 21.72
CA ARG A 161 -13.94 6.70 20.58
C ARG A 161 -14.22 5.35 19.93
N TYR A 162 -14.40 4.31 20.73
CA TYR A 162 -14.75 2.99 20.24
C TYR A 162 -16.09 2.93 19.51
N PHE A 163 -17.10 3.69 19.93
CA PHE A 163 -18.34 3.82 19.16
C PHE A 163 -18.12 4.34 17.75
N LYS A 164 -17.16 5.25 17.54
CA LYS A 164 -16.80 5.71 16.19
C LYS A 164 -16.10 4.61 15.40
N VAL A 165 -15.19 3.86 16.02
CA VAL A 165 -14.52 2.69 15.41
C VAL A 165 -15.55 1.65 14.97
N ILE A 166 -16.41 1.21 15.91
CA ILE A 166 -17.49 0.25 15.63
C ILE A 166 -18.35 0.75 14.47
N ARG A 167 -18.81 2.01 14.51
CA ARG A 167 -19.64 2.58 13.45
C ARG A 167 -18.95 2.53 12.07
N ASN A 168 -17.68 2.89 12.01
CA ASN A 168 -16.92 2.94 10.76
C ASN A 168 -16.64 1.55 10.20
N GLU A 169 -16.24 0.61 11.05
CA GLU A 169 -15.94 -0.76 10.63
C GLU A 169 -17.20 -1.55 10.27
N LEU A 170 -18.29 -1.41 11.04
CA LEU A 170 -19.59 -1.97 10.65
C LEU A 170 -20.05 -1.44 9.30
N ARG A 171 -19.84 -0.15 9.00
CA ARG A 171 -20.16 0.41 7.68
C ARG A 171 -19.30 -0.21 6.56
N LYS A 172 -18.00 -0.46 6.81
CA LYS A 172 -17.12 -1.15 5.86
C LYS A 172 -17.55 -2.60 5.65
N LEU A 173 -17.82 -3.34 6.73
CA LEU A 173 -18.32 -4.71 6.69
C LEU A 173 -19.67 -4.80 5.97
N GLY A 174 -20.60 -3.87 6.23
CA GLY A 174 -21.88 -3.83 5.54
C GLY A 174 -21.75 -3.64 4.03
N LYS A 175 -20.81 -2.80 3.57
CA LYS A 175 -20.48 -2.68 2.14
C LYS A 175 -19.87 -3.97 1.58
N TYR A 176 -19.08 -4.68 2.38
CA TYR A 176 -18.43 -5.93 1.97
C TYR A 176 -19.41 -7.11 1.87
N THR A 177 -20.37 -7.21 2.82
CA THR A 177 -21.36 -8.29 2.88
C THR A 177 -22.64 -7.99 2.11
N GLY A 178 -22.92 -6.72 1.82
CA GLY A 178 -24.21 -6.26 1.30
C GLY A 178 -25.29 -6.06 2.37
N GLU A 179 -24.96 -6.24 3.66
CA GLU A 179 -25.89 -5.98 4.77
C GLU A 179 -25.87 -4.51 5.21
N ASN A 180 -27.00 -4.00 5.72
CA ASN A 180 -27.09 -2.64 6.23
C ASN A 180 -27.16 -2.62 7.77
N PRO A 181 -26.07 -2.24 8.48
CA PRO A 181 -26.07 -2.16 9.94
C PRO A 181 -26.64 -0.83 10.49
N SER A 182 -27.34 -0.03 9.69
CA SER A 182 -27.81 1.31 10.09
C SER A 182 -28.70 1.33 11.33
N LYS A 183 -29.37 0.22 11.65
CA LYS A 183 -30.22 0.08 12.85
C LYS A 183 -29.42 0.13 14.16
N ILE A 184 -28.14 -0.26 14.13
CA ILE A 184 -27.25 -0.26 15.30
C ILE A 184 -26.74 1.16 15.58
N PHE A 185 -26.51 1.98 14.55
CA PHE A 185 -25.77 3.25 14.68
C PHE A 185 -26.35 4.29 15.65
N PRO A 186 -27.70 4.49 15.74
CA PRO A 186 -28.28 5.42 16.70
C PRO A 186 -28.01 5.02 18.15
N LYS A 187 -27.92 3.72 18.41
CA LYS A 187 -27.75 3.11 19.75
C LYS A 187 -26.30 3.13 20.24
N LEU A 188 -25.34 3.54 19.40
CA LEU A 188 -23.92 3.66 19.77
C LEU A 188 -23.67 4.97 20.54
N LYS A 189 -24.23 5.05 21.75
CA LYS A 189 -24.12 6.15 22.72
C LYS A 189 -24.21 5.59 24.14
N LEU A 190 -23.66 6.29 25.11
CA LEU A 190 -23.53 5.79 26.49
C LEU A 190 -24.87 5.40 27.12
N GLU A 191 -25.95 6.14 26.79
CA GLU A 191 -27.28 5.96 27.38
C GLU A 191 -28.10 4.85 26.72
N GLU A 192 -27.82 4.54 25.45
CA GLU A 192 -28.58 3.61 24.63
C GLU A 192 -27.87 2.24 24.47
N TYR A 193 -26.56 2.19 24.74
CA TYR A 193 -25.76 0.97 24.58
C TYR A 193 -25.97 0.01 25.74
N SER A 194 -26.42 -1.21 25.43
CA SER A 194 -26.79 -2.24 26.40
C SER A 194 -26.36 -3.63 25.92
N GLN A 195 -26.52 -4.67 26.76
CA GLN A 195 -26.28 -6.06 26.38
C GLN A 195 -26.98 -6.42 25.06
N SER A 196 -28.24 -5.97 24.86
CA SER A 196 -28.98 -6.24 23.62
C SER A 196 -28.33 -5.61 22.38
N VAL A 197 -27.72 -4.43 22.52
CA VAL A 197 -27.00 -3.77 21.41
C VAL A 197 -25.68 -4.50 21.12
N ASN A 198 -24.98 -4.93 22.18
CA ASN A 198 -23.79 -5.76 22.06
C ASN A 198 -24.14 -7.07 21.31
N ASP A 199 -25.19 -7.78 21.71
CA ASP A 199 -25.65 -9.01 21.04
C ASP A 199 -26.03 -8.77 19.56
N GLU A 200 -26.67 -7.63 19.25
CA GLU A 200 -26.98 -7.24 17.86
C GLU A 200 -25.71 -7.05 17.01
N ILE A 201 -24.67 -6.42 17.59
CA ILE A 201 -23.35 -6.28 16.96
C ILE A 201 -22.73 -7.65 16.75
N HIS A 202 -22.65 -8.51 17.77
CA HIS A 202 -22.08 -9.86 17.65
C HIS A 202 -22.84 -10.71 16.62
N GLY A 203 -24.16 -10.60 16.56
CA GLY A 203 -24.97 -11.26 15.53
C GLY A 203 -24.61 -10.82 14.12
N PHE A 204 -24.41 -9.51 13.90
CA PHE A 204 -23.92 -8.98 12.62
C PHE A 204 -22.50 -9.44 12.29
N LEU A 205 -21.61 -9.44 13.29
CA LEU A 205 -20.23 -9.91 13.12
C LEU A 205 -20.17 -11.41 12.79
N ASN A 206 -21.01 -12.24 13.39
CA ASN A 206 -21.11 -13.67 13.09
C ASN A 206 -21.51 -13.92 11.62
N ARG A 207 -22.52 -13.19 11.12
CA ARG A 207 -22.91 -13.30 9.69
C ARG A 207 -21.80 -12.82 8.77
N SER A 208 -21.13 -11.72 9.13
CA SER A 208 -19.98 -11.20 8.39
C SER A 208 -18.81 -12.20 8.36
N GLU A 209 -18.58 -12.93 9.46
CA GLU A 209 -17.57 -13.97 9.56
C GLU A 209 -17.86 -15.14 8.61
N ILE A 210 -19.10 -15.62 8.62
CA ILE A 210 -19.56 -16.70 7.72
C ILE A 210 -19.41 -16.26 6.27
N PHE A 211 -19.80 -15.02 5.94
CA PHE A 211 -19.63 -14.47 4.60
C PHE A 211 -18.15 -14.43 4.17
N ALA A 212 -17.27 -13.93 5.04
CA ALA A 212 -15.83 -13.91 4.77
C ALA A 212 -15.26 -15.33 4.59
N LEU A 213 -15.67 -16.29 5.41
CA LEU A 213 -15.24 -17.68 5.32
C LEU A 213 -15.69 -18.34 4.00
N ASN A 214 -16.93 -18.10 3.58
CA ASN A 214 -17.46 -18.60 2.31
C ASN A 214 -16.73 -17.98 1.11
N ARG A 215 -16.42 -16.67 1.18
CA ARG A 215 -15.63 -15.97 0.16
C ARG A 215 -14.21 -16.54 0.06
N TYR A 216 -13.58 -16.80 1.20
CA TYR A 216 -12.27 -17.46 1.28
C TYR A 216 -12.31 -18.84 0.63
N ARG A 217 -13.20 -19.73 1.07
CA ARG A 217 -13.32 -21.10 0.55
C ARG A 217 -13.51 -21.11 -0.97
N LYS A 218 -14.49 -20.35 -1.46
CA LYS A 218 -14.75 -20.22 -2.90
C LYS A 218 -13.51 -19.77 -3.68
N THR A 219 -12.82 -18.75 -3.18
CA THR A 219 -11.63 -18.21 -3.87
C THR A 219 -10.45 -19.19 -3.80
N SER A 220 -10.30 -19.92 -2.70
CA SER A 220 -9.30 -20.99 -2.56
C SER A 220 -9.55 -22.09 -3.58
N ASP A 221 -10.79 -22.55 -3.73
CA ASP A 221 -11.17 -23.57 -4.72
C ASP A 221 -10.91 -23.08 -6.16
N GLU A 222 -11.17 -21.80 -6.45
CA GLU A 222 -10.84 -21.17 -7.74
C GLU A 222 -9.32 -21.16 -7.98
N LYS A 223 -8.54 -20.82 -6.94
CA LYS A 223 -7.07 -20.81 -7.01
C LYS A 223 -6.49 -22.20 -7.23
N ASP A 224 -7.03 -23.22 -6.55
CA ASP A 224 -6.57 -24.61 -6.70
C ASP A 224 -6.87 -25.13 -8.12
N LYS A 225 -8.01 -24.78 -8.70
CA LYS A 225 -8.31 -25.05 -10.12
C LYS A 225 -7.31 -24.36 -11.06
N GLN A 226 -6.98 -23.09 -10.82
CA GLN A 226 -5.96 -22.39 -11.61
C GLN A 226 -4.60 -23.08 -11.51
N PHE A 227 -4.22 -23.51 -10.30
CA PHE A 227 -3.01 -24.29 -10.08
C PHE A 227 -3.01 -25.60 -10.87
N GLU A 228 -4.09 -26.39 -10.81
CA GLU A 228 -4.19 -27.64 -11.57
C GLU A 228 -4.09 -27.43 -13.08
N GLN A 229 -4.75 -26.38 -13.61
CA GLN A 229 -4.70 -26.04 -15.03
C GLN A 229 -3.29 -25.65 -15.46
N LEU A 230 -2.63 -24.79 -14.66
CA LEU A 230 -1.28 -24.35 -14.94
C LEU A 230 -0.27 -25.51 -14.83
N ASN A 231 -0.42 -26.35 -13.82
CA ASN A 231 0.40 -27.55 -13.61
C ASN A 231 0.33 -28.52 -14.81
N LYS A 232 -0.89 -28.76 -15.33
CA LYS A 232 -1.08 -29.57 -16.55
C LYS A 232 -0.45 -28.92 -17.78
N LYS A 233 -0.51 -27.59 -17.90
CA LYS A 233 0.03 -26.83 -19.04
C LYS A 233 1.56 -26.80 -19.08
N ILE A 234 2.22 -26.67 -17.94
CA ILE A 234 3.68 -26.52 -17.84
C ILE A 234 4.39 -27.90 -17.72
N GLY A 235 3.63 -29.00 -17.60
CA GLY A 235 4.19 -30.36 -17.70
C GLY A 235 4.45 -31.06 -16.37
N GLY A 236 3.76 -30.65 -15.29
CA GLY A 236 3.82 -31.30 -13.99
C GLY A 236 4.47 -30.48 -12.88
N ILE A 237 4.49 -31.05 -11.67
CA ILE A 237 4.80 -30.34 -10.43
C ILE A 237 6.22 -29.78 -10.41
N ASP A 238 7.20 -30.52 -10.94
CA ASP A 238 8.60 -30.10 -10.96
C ASP A 238 8.79 -28.83 -11.80
N TYR A 239 8.11 -28.76 -12.95
CA TYR A 239 8.13 -27.57 -13.81
C TYR A 239 7.38 -26.39 -13.19
N PHE A 240 6.33 -26.64 -12.41
CA PHE A 240 5.67 -25.59 -11.66
C PHE A 240 6.58 -25.01 -10.57
N VAL A 241 7.32 -25.85 -9.85
CA VAL A 241 8.29 -25.42 -8.83
C VAL A 241 9.40 -24.59 -9.46
N ASP A 242 9.96 -25.04 -10.58
CA ASP A 242 10.95 -24.29 -11.35
C ASP A 242 10.39 -22.95 -11.88
N PHE A 243 9.15 -22.94 -12.37
CA PHE A 243 8.46 -21.73 -12.79
C PHE A 243 8.33 -20.73 -11.63
N LYS A 244 7.96 -21.18 -10.43
CA LYS A 244 7.93 -20.34 -9.24
C LYS A 244 9.32 -19.81 -8.90
N GLN A 245 10.34 -20.67 -8.86
CA GLN A 245 11.71 -20.27 -8.54
C GLN A 245 12.27 -19.21 -9.50
N LYS A 246 11.93 -19.30 -10.79
CA LYS A 246 12.41 -18.38 -11.84
C LYS A 246 11.81 -16.98 -11.79
N TYR A 247 10.59 -16.83 -11.29
CA TYR A 247 9.86 -15.55 -11.38
C TYR A 247 9.47 -14.95 -10.02
N PHE A 248 9.39 -15.75 -8.96
CA PHE A 248 8.98 -15.28 -7.64
C PHE A 248 10.18 -14.93 -6.76
N ASN A 249 10.27 -13.66 -6.37
CA ASN A 249 11.31 -13.20 -5.45
C ASN A 249 10.78 -13.19 -4.00
N LYS A 250 11.24 -14.16 -3.19
CA LYS A 250 10.83 -14.31 -1.78
C LYS A 250 11.13 -13.08 -0.92
N LYS A 251 12.27 -12.41 -1.15
CA LYS A 251 12.64 -11.24 -0.34
C LYS A 251 11.78 -10.02 -0.65
N ILE A 252 11.41 -9.85 -1.91
CA ILE A 252 10.47 -8.79 -2.31
C ILE A 252 9.10 -9.09 -1.73
N ALA A 253 8.63 -10.34 -1.83
CA ALA A 253 7.38 -10.78 -1.22
C ALA A 253 7.34 -10.48 0.28
N SER A 254 8.37 -10.88 1.05
CA SER A 254 8.42 -10.62 2.49
C SER A 254 8.31 -9.14 2.83
N ILE A 255 8.90 -8.26 2.00
CA ILE A 255 8.85 -6.80 2.21
C ILE A 255 7.45 -6.26 1.90
N VAL A 256 6.89 -6.57 0.73
CA VAL A 256 5.60 -5.98 0.32
C VAL A 256 4.39 -6.62 1.01
N LEU A 257 4.60 -7.75 1.68
CA LEU A 257 3.61 -8.40 2.54
C LEU A 257 3.74 -8.00 4.02
N ASN A 258 4.77 -7.24 4.38
CA ASN A 258 5.13 -6.92 5.77
C ASN A 258 5.32 -8.20 6.62
N GLU A 259 5.96 -9.23 6.06
CA GLU A 259 6.30 -10.44 6.81
C GLU A 259 7.33 -10.11 7.91
N GLY A 260 6.99 -10.44 9.15
CA GLY A 260 7.86 -10.22 10.31
C GLY A 260 7.53 -8.96 11.12
N GLU A 261 6.56 -8.15 10.69
CA GLU A 261 6.02 -7.07 11.51
C GLU A 261 5.25 -7.64 12.71
N ILE A 262 5.41 -7.01 13.88
CA ILE A 262 4.77 -7.45 15.13
C ILE A 262 3.26 -7.20 15.09
N PHE A 263 2.86 -6.08 14.48
CA PHE A 263 1.47 -5.63 14.46
C PHE A 263 0.85 -5.81 13.08
N GLU A 264 -0.21 -6.59 13.01
CA GLU A 264 -0.94 -6.90 11.77
C GLU A 264 -1.99 -5.82 11.43
N TYR A 265 -2.39 -5.06 12.44
CA TYR A 265 -3.29 -3.91 12.34
C TYR A 265 -2.99 -2.90 13.46
N ASN A 266 -3.50 -1.68 13.31
CA ASN A 266 -3.54 -0.69 14.36
C ASN A 266 -4.88 0.07 14.34
N ILE A 267 -5.35 0.56 15.48
CA ILE A 267 -6.52 1.44 15.58
C ILE A 267 -6.04 2.88 15.49
N SER A 268 -6.46 3.60 14.46
CA SER A 268 -6.05 4.99 14.24
C SER A 268 -7.17 5.75 13.53
N ASN A 269 -7.36 7.04 13.86
CA ASN A 269 -8.37 7.91 13.25
C ASN A 269 -9.79 7.29 13.23
N ASP A 270 -10.21 6.72 14.35
CA ASP A 270 -11.52 6.08 14.53
C ASP A 270 -11.79 4.90 13.56
N GLU A 271 -10.75 4.19 13.12
CA GLU A 271 -10.86 3.00 12.28
C GLU A 271 -9.76 1.96 12.54
N ILE A 272 -10.00 0.73 12.13
CA ILE A 272 -8.99 -0.32 12.13
C ILE A 272 -8.22 -0.22 10.81
N VAL A 273 -6.92 0.06 10.92
CA VAL A 273 -5.99 0.18 9.80
C VAL A 273 -5.21 -1.11 9.66
N ARG A 274 -5.31 -1.70 8.47
CA ARG A 274 -4.57 -2.91 8.10
C ARG A 274 -3.10 -2.59 7.82
N LEU A 275 -2.20 -3.32 8.48
CA LEU A 275 -0.75 -3.26 8.23
C LEU A 275 -0.25 -4.51 7.50
N LYS A 276 -0.93 -5.65 7.68
CA LYS A 276 -0.65 -6.92 7.00
C LYS A 276 -0.88 -6.88 5.50
N ASP A 277 -0.05 -7.54 4.71
CA ASP A 277 -0.18 -7.69 3.25
C ASP A 277 -0.62 -6.41 2.51
N PRO A 278 0.11 -5.29 2.63
CA PRO A 278 -0.33 -4.02 2.07
C PRO A 278 -0.48 -4.06 0.53
N VAL A 279 0.32 -4.90 -0.15
CA VAL A 279 0.20 -5.14 -1.60
C VAL A 279 -1.10 -5.83 -2.02
N PHE A 280 -1.81 -6.48 -1.09
CA PHE A 280 -3.13 -7.08 -1.31
C PHE A 280 -4.29 -6.21 -0.81
N THR A 281 -4.01 -4.97 -0.43
CA THR A 281 -5.01 -4.07 0.14
C THR A 281 -5.42 -3.00 -0.88
N TYR A 282 -6.72 -2.83 -1.12
CA TYR A 282 -7.20 -1.75 -1.96
C TYR A 282 -7.30 -0.45 -1.16
N PRO A 283 -6.80 0.70 -1.68
CA PRO A 283 -6.83 1.95 -0.94
C PRO A 283 -8.26 2.52 -0.85
N ASP A 284 -8.55 3.26 0.22
CA ASP A 284 -9.84 3.95 0.41
C ASP A 284 -9.86 5.36 -0.19
N SER A 285 -8.71 6.05 -0.17
CA SER A 285 -8.61 7.46 -0.55
C SER A 285 -8.80 7.67 -2.05
N LYS A 286 -9.60 8.66 -2.42
CA LYS A 286 -9.95 8.99 -3.81
C LYS A 286 -9.05 10.05 -4.44
N ILE A 287 -7.96 10.45 -3.77
CA ILE A 287 -7.05 11.52 -4.23
C ILE A 287 -5.64 10.99 -4.54
N GLY A 288 -5.49 9.68 -4.72
CA GLY A 288 -4.22 9.05 -5.08
C GLY A 288 -3.33 8.67 -3.89
N ARG A 289 -3.62 9.16 -2.67
CA ARG A 289 -2.97 8.68 -1.44
C ARG A 289 -3.40 7.25 -1.14
N ALA A 290 -2.47 6.42 -0.70
CA ALA A 290 -2.71 5.01 -0.36
C ALA A 290 -1.68 4.57 0.68
N GLN A 291 -1.92 3.41 1.29
CA GLN A 291 -0.89 2.71 2.06
C GLN A 291 0.32 2.39 1.16
N TYR A 292 1.48 2.25 1.78
CA TYR A 292 2.70 1.96 1.05
C TYR A 292 2.61 0.56 0.43
N TYR A 293 3.11 0.40 -0.80
CA TYR A 293 2.99 -0.83 -1.60
C TYR A 293 1.58 -1.19 -2.08
N ALA A 294 0.58 -0.30 -1.97
CA ALA A 294 -0.74 -0.57 -2.53
C ALA A 294 -0.64 -0.98 -4.02
N PRO A 295 -1.43 -1.96 -4.50
CA PRO A 295 -1.30 -2.48 -5.86
C PRO A 295 -1.84 -1.52 -6.93
N VAL A 296 -2.74 -0.64 -6.52
CA VAL A 296 -3.38 0.40 -7.32
C VAL A 296 -3.55 1.68 -6.49
N LYS A 297 -3.78 2.80 -7.15
CA LYS A 297 -4.14 4.10 -6.56
C LYS A 297 -5.50 4.56 -7.10
N LYS A 298 -6.29 5.25 -6.28
CA LYS A 298 -7.64 5.72 -6.67
C LYS A 298 -7.68 7.22 -6.91
N LEU A 299 -8.22 7.63 -8.05
CA LEU A 299 -8.55 9.01 -8.39
C LEU A 299 -10.05 9.12 -8.69
N GLY A 300 -10.82 9.63 -7.74
CA GLY A 300 -12.28 9.67 -7.82
C GLY A 300 -12.87 8.26 -7.91
N ILE A 301 -13.39 7.91 -9.10
CA ILE A 301 -13.93 6.59 -9.43
C ILE A 301 -12.92 5.69 -10.14
N PHE A 302 -11.81 6.25 -10.64
CA PHE A 302 -10.82 5.52 -11.41
C PHE A 302 -9.81 4.84 -10.50
N THR A 303 -9.46 3.60 -10.84
CA THR A 303 -8.34 2.86 -10.26
C THR A 303 -7.20 2.79 -11.27
N ILE A 304 -6.03 3.27 -10.89
CA ILE A 304 -4.83 3.30 -11.73
C ILE A 304 -3.79 2.36 -11.11
N ASP A 305 -3.18 1.54 -11.94
CA ASP A 305 -2.07 0.68 -11.53
C ASP A 305 -0.95 1.49 -10.87
N THR A 306 -0.39 1.00 -9.76
CA THR A 306 0.70 1.69 -9.07
C THR A 306 1.91 1.95 -9.98
N PHE A 307 2.18 1.06 -10.94
CA PHE A 307 3.21 1.28 -11.96
C PHE A 307 2.99 2.60 -12.70
N TRP A 308 1.82 2.78 -13.30
CA TRP A 308 1.50 3.96 -14.11
C TRP A 308 1.30 5.20 -13.26
N PHE A 309 0.60 5.08 -12.13
CA PHE A 309 0.35 6.20 -11.24
C PHE A 309 1.66 6.83 -10.76
N ASN A 310 2.60 5.99 -10.29
CA ASN A 310 3.85 6.47 -9.74
C ASN A 310 4.73 7.11 -10.84
N ILE A 311 4.82 6.51 -12.03
CA ILE A 311 5.53 7.13 -13.17
C ILE A 311 4.93 8.50 -13.50
N LEU A 312 3.60 8.58 -13.65
CA LEU A 312 2.91 9.84 -13.95
C LEU A 312 3.15 10.88 -12.85
N ARG A 313 3.17 10.48 -11.59
CA ARG A 313 3.44 11.39 -10.47
C ARG A 313 4.84 12.00 -10.54
N ILE A 314 5.85 11.21 -10.93
CA ILE A 314 7.22 11.71 -11.14
C ILE A 314 7.24 12.69 -12.32
N TRP A 315 6.57 12.39 -13.43
CA TRP A 315 6.50 13.30 -14.58
C TRP A 315 5.72 14.58 -14.28
N LEU A 316 4.69 14.54 -13.43
CA LEU A 316 4.01 15.74 -12.94
C LEU A 316 4.94 16.61 -12.10
N ALA A 317 5.74 16.00 -11.21
CA ALA A 317 6.76 16.72 -10.46
C ALA A 317 7.82 17.34 -11.39
N PHE A 318 8.28 16.57 -12.39
CA PHE A 318 9.19 17.04 -13.44
C PHE A 318 8.63 18.27 -14.16
N GLY A 319 7.39 18.20 -14.63
CA GLY A 319 6.73 19.31 -15.32
C GLY A 319 6.59 20.56 -14.44
N ALA A 320 6.23 20.38 -13.15
CA ALA A 320 6.11 21.48 -12.21
C ALA A 320 7.44 22.23 -12.00
N VAL A 321 8.56 21.51 -11.86
CA VAL A 321 9.90 22.12 -11.73
C VAL A 321 10.31 22.84 -13.01
N VAL A 322 10.06 22.24 -14.18
CA VAL A 322 10.38 22.90 -15.47
C VAL A 322 9.59 24.20 -15.65
N LEU A 323 8.31 24.23 -15.27
CA LEU A 323 7.49 25.43 -15.34
C LEU A 323 7.97 26.52 -14.37
N GLN A 324 8.35 26.15 -13.15
CA GLN A 324 8.93 27.09 -12.18
C GLN A 324 10.25 27.68 -12.68
N GLY A 325 11.12 26.87 -13.28
CA GLY A 325 12.36 27.35 -13.90
C GLY A 325 12.08 28.40 -14.97
N LYS A 326 11.11 28.19 -15.85
CA LYS A 326 10.73 29.19 -16.86
C LYS A 326 10.21 30.50 -16.24
N CYS A 327 9.43 30.44 -15.15
CA CYS A 327 8.95 31.66 -14.49
C CYS A 327 10.08 32.44 -13.78
N LEU A 328 11.12 31.78 -13.29
CA LEU A 328 12.26 32.43 -12.62
C LEU A 328 13.27 33.05 -13.60
N PHE A 329 13.38 32.52 -14.82
CA PHE A 329 14.29 33.02 -15.86
C PHE A 329 13.63 33.97 -16.89
N VAL A 330 12.34 34.31 -16.75
CA VAL A 330 11.64 35.32 -17.57
C VAL A 330 11.29 36.58 -16.76
N PRO A 331 12.29 37.36 -16.29
CA PRO A 331 12.08 38.80 -16.10
C PRO A 331 13.14 39.69 -16.77
N TRP A 332 13.79 39.24 -17.86
CA TRP A 332 14.79 40.06 -18.60
C TRP A 332 14.64 39.98 -20.13
N ALA A 333 13.40 39.93 -20.63
CA ALA A 333 13.14 40.05 -22.07
C ALA A 333 11.86 40.88 -22.32
N ILE A 334 11.90 42.15 -21.89
CA ILE A 334 11.18 43.27 -22.52
C ILE A 334 12.13 44.46 -22.52
#